data_AF-D6Z5U6-F1
#
_entry.id   AF-D6Z5U6-F1
#
_cell.length_a   1.000
_cell.length_b   1.000
_cell.length_c   1.000
_cell.angle_alpha   90.00
_cell.angle_beta   90.00
_cell.angle_gamma   90.00
#
_symmetry.space_group_name_H-M   'P 1'
#
loop_
_entity.id
_entity.type
_entity.pdbx_description
1 polymer ?
#
loop_
_entity_poly.entity_id
_entity_poly.type
_entity_poly.pdbx_seq_one_letter_code
_entity_poly.pdbx_strand_id
1 'polypeptide(L)'
;MKTGALIASLTIAFWVCAGNAWTHPHILDLSSSQEIPFEDLITDLENARVVFIGELHDHEGHHRMQLEIIRALQERGRPVAIGLEMFQAGYQDALDQWIAGEMPEDNFLPVYHRNWSMWPLYRPIFMYAREEGVPMLGLNIPREITRQVARHGFASLDQEQLRDMNLEGFACIVDPAYKQFIRRALNMHNHGEDRSFTRFCEAQLLWDAAMANNLLAFLEEHPDHTVVVLAGSGHSWKYGIPTQLDNLVEVDYRVLLPELPGRINRRSASSADADYLWLDYGPDGWQVSTQ
;
A
#
# COMPACT_ATOMS: atom_id res chain seq x y z
N MET A 1 -48.13 12.80 -65.88
CA MET A 1 -47.26 11.81 -65.21
C MET A 1 -45.91 12.47 -64.92
N LYS A 2 -45.65 12.86 -63.68
CA LYS A 2 -44.34 13.29 -63.20
C LYS A 2 -44.03 12.47 -61.95
N THR A 3 -43.06 11.57 -62.05
CA THR A 3 -42.56 10.72 -60.98
C THR A 3 -41.50 11.49 -60.21
N GLY A 4 -41.74 11.75 -58.93
CA GLY A 4 -40.75 12.25 -57.98
C GLY A 4 -40.25 11.09 -57.13
N ALA A 5 -38.95 10.80 -57.19
CA ALA A 5 -38.30 9.82 -56.32
C ALA A 5 -37.89 10.50 -55.00
N LEU A 6 -38.39 10.02 -53.87
CA LEU A 6 -37.88 10.37 -52.54
C LEU A 6 -36.62 9.51 -52.28
N ILE A 7 -35.48 10.17 -52.09
CA ILE A 7 -34.27 9.54 -51.53
C ILE A 7 -34.35 9.71 -50.02
N ALA A 8 -34.54 8.61 -49.29
CA ALA A 8 -34.43 8.58 -47.84
C ALA A 8 -32.96 8.37 -47.46
N SER A 9 -32.32 9.41 -46.92
CA SER A 9 -30.98 9.32 -46.34
C SER A 9 -31.07 8.66 -44.96
N LEU A 10 -30.51 7.46 -44.82
CA LEU A 10 -30.30 6.79 -43.54
C LEU A 10 -29.05 7.39 -42.87
N THR A 11 -29.23 8.22 -41.85
CA THR A 11 -28.14 8.66 -40.98
C THR A 11 -27.90 7.60 -39.90
N ILE A 12 -26.84 6.82 -40.04
CA ILE A 12 -26.33 5.93 -38.99
C ILE A 12 -25.60 6.81 -37.98
N ALA A 13 -26.21 7.04 -36.82
CA ALA A 13 -25.54 7.70 -35.70
C ALA A 13 -24.58 6.69 -35.03
N PHE A 14 -23.28 6.85 -35.27
CA PHE A 14 -22.26 6.21 -34.44
C PHE A 14 -22.27 6.88 -33.06
N TRP A 15 -22.86 6.21 -32.08
CA TRP A 15 -22.60 6.49 -30.67
C TRP A 15 -21.19 5.99 -30.36
N VAL A 16 -20.20 6.90 -30.46
CA VAL A 16 -18.93 6.68 -29.80
C VAL A 16 -19.21 6.87 -28.31
N CYS A 17 -19.31 5.77 -27.58
CA CYS A 17 -19.14 5.80 -26.13
C CYS A 17 -17.71 6.28 -25.88
N ALA A 18 -17.54 7.58 -25.69
CA ALA A 18 -16.35 8.11 -25.06
C ALA A 18 -16.40 7.66 -23.60
N GLY A 19 -16.02 6.40 -23.35
CA GLY A 19 -15.52 6.05 -22.02
C GLY A 19 -14.37 7.01 -21.76
N ASN A 20 -14.40 7.69 -20.61
CA ASN A 20 -13.22 8.41 -20.14
C ASN A 20 -12.10 7.37 -20.03
N ALA A 21 -11.26 7.29 -21.04
CA ALA A 21 -10.02 6.53 -20.98
C ALA A 21 -9.12 7.32 -20.03
N TRP A 22 -9.23 7.01 -18.74
CA TRP A 22 -8.26 7.43 -17.76
C TRP A 22 -6.92 6.86 -18.25
N THR A 23 -6.02 7.73 -18.70
CA THR A 23 -4.65 7.32 -18.99
C THR A 23 -4.07 6.85 -17.66
N HIS A 24 -3.83 5.55 -17.55
CA HIS A 24 -3.24 4.98 -16.34
C HIS A 24 -1.89 5.68 -16.10
N PRO A 25 -1.47 5.89 -14.85
CA PRO A 25 -0.19 6.50 -14.57
C PRO A 25 0.92 5.76 -15.28
N HIS A 26 1.89 6.50 -15.79
CA HIS A 26 3.10 5.91 -16.34
C HIS A 26 3.79 5.09 -15.25
N ILE A 27 3.94 3.78 -15.47
CA ILE A 27 4.64 2.87 -14.56
C ILE A 27 6.07 2.73 -15.06
N LEU A 28 7.04 3.13 -14.26
CA LEU A 28 8.46 2.94 -14.56
C LEU A 28 8.95 1.65 -13.91
N ASP A 29 9.40 0.69 -14.72
CA ASP A 29 10.17 -0.47 -14.25
C ASP A 29 11.60 0.00 -13.91
N LEU A 30 11.98 -0.13 -12.65
CA LEU A 30 13.27 0.36 -12.16
C LEU A 30 14.45 -0.54 -12.55
N SER A 31 14.20 -1.78 -12.99
CA SER A 31 15.25 -2.69 -13.49
C SER A 31 15.69 -2.32 -14.90
N SER A 32 14.75 -1.96 -15.77
CA SER A 32 14.99 -1.58 -17.16
C SER A 32 15.07 -0.06 -17.38
N SER A 33 14.60 0.72 -16.40
CA SER A 33 14.38 2.17 -16.52
C SER A 33 13.46 2.54 -17.69
N GLN A 34 12.50 1.68 -18.01
CA GLN A 34 11.51 1.89 -19.07
C GLN A 34 10.11 2.01 -18.50
N GLU A 35 9.30 2.86 -19.13
CA GLU A 35 7.88 2.88 -18.83
C GLU A 35 7.21 1.65 -19.43
N ILE A 36 6.37 0.99 -18.62
CA ILE A 36 5.62 -0.19 -19.00
C ILE A 36 4.11 0.08 -18.95
N PRO A 37 3.32 -0.58 -19.80
CA PRO A 37 1.86 -0.62 -19.68
C PRO A 37 1.41 -1.21 -18.33
N PHE A 38 0.22 -0.79 -17.89
CA PHE A 38 -0.40 -1.34 -16.67
C PHE A 38 -0.62 -2.85 -16.75
N GLU A 39 -1.02 -3.39 -17.90
CA GLU A 39 -1.19 -4.84 -18.08
C GLU A 39 0.10 -5.64 -17.89
N ASP A 40 1.25 -5.05 -18.27
CA ASP A 40 2.56 -5.69 -18.09
C ASP A 40 2.95 -5.68 -16.62
N LEU A 41 2.61 -4.61 -15.89
CA LEU A 41 2.73 -4.56 -14.43
C LEU A 41 1.89 -5.67 -13.79
N ILE A 42 0.60 -5.74 -14.09
CA ILE A 42 -0.31 -6.75 -13.50
C ILE A 42 0.18 -8.17 -13.79
N THR A 43 0.67 -8.42 -15.02
CA THR A 43 1.24 -9.72 -15.40
C THR A 43 2.44 -10.13 -14.55
N ASP A 44 3.29 -9.18 -14.15
CA ASP A 44 4.37 -9.47 -13.18
C ASP A 44 3.81 -9.70 -11.77
N LEU A 45 2.90 -8.84 -11.31
CA LEU A 45 2.31 -8.92 -9.96
C LEU A 45 1.56 -10.24 -9.70
N GLU A 46 1.00 -10.88 -10.73
CA GLU A 46 0.38 -12.22 -10.62
C GLU A 46 1.34 -13.30 -10.07
N ASN A 47 2.65 -13.10 -10.23
CA ASN A 47 3.68 -14.02 -9.77
C ASN A 47 4.17 -13.71 -8.34
N ALA A 48 3.72 -12.62 -7.74
CA ALA A 48 4.12 -12.23 -6.39
C ALA A 48 3.17 -12.80 -5.32
N ARG A 49 3.76 -13.24 -4.20
CA ARG A 49 3.04 -13.58 -2.96
C ARG A 49 2.64 -12.34 -2.19
N VAL A 50 3.45 -11.28 -2.27
CA VAL A 50 3.19 -10.00 -1.60
C VAL A 50 3.42 -8.84 -2.56
N VAL A 51 2.50 -7.89 -2.58
CA VAL A 51 2.64 -6.64 -3.34
C VAL A 51 2.57 -5.47 -2.35
N PHE A 52 3.70 -4.82 -2.09
CA PHE A 52 3.75 -3.61 -1.28
C PHE A 52 3.45 -2.38 -2.14
N ILE A 53 2.42 -1.62 -1.77
CA ILE A 53 2.01 -0.41 -2.48
C ILE A 53 2.18 0.77 -1.53
N GLY A 54 3.23 1.58 -1.77
CA GLY A 54 3.54 2.77 -0.99
C GLY A 54 2.54 3.90 -1.18
N GLU A 55 2.26 4.69 -0.15
CA GLU A 55 1.38 5.86 -0.30
C GLU A 55 1.92 7.12 0.38
N LEU A 56 1.36 8.26 -0.01
CA LEU A 56 1.12 9.39 0.87
C LEU A 56 -0.32 9.28 1.34
N HIS A 57 -0.53 9.22 2.66
CA HIS A 57 -1.81 8.88 3.26
C HIS A 57 -2.96 9.84 2.95
N ASP A 58 -2.65 11.07 2.53
CA ASP A 58 -3.61 12.12 2.20
C ASP A 58 -3.76 12.34 0.69
N HIS A 59 -3.20 11.45 -0.14
CA HIS A 59 -3.21 11.58 -1.59
C HIS A 59 -4.19 10.61 -2.25
N GLU A 60 -5.31 11.16 -2.74
CA GLU A 60 -6.39 10.38 -3.35
C GLU A 60 -5.93 9.47 -4.51
N GLY A 61 -5.04 9.96 -5.37
CA GLY A 61 -4.51 9.19 -6.52
C GLY A 61 -3.82 7.89 -6.11
N HIS A 62 -3.17 7.87 -4.95
CA HIS A 62 -2.49 6.67 -4.45
C HIS A 62 -3.51 5.59 -4.04
N HIS A 63 -4.58 5.98 -3.34
CA HIS A 63 -5.63 5.04 -2.95
C HIS A 63 -6.45 4.53 -4.14
N ARG A 64 -6.63 5.35 -5.18
CA ARG A 64 -7.21 4.89 -6.44
C ARG A 64 -6.32 3.85 -7.11
N MET A 65 -5.01 4.08 -7.22
CA MET A 65 -4.07 3.10 -7.77
C MET A 65 -4.08 1.79 -6.98
N GLN A 66 -4.09 1.85 -5.65
CA GLN A 66 -4.19 0.68 -4.78
C GLN A 66 -5.42 -0.17 -5.13
N LEU A 67 -6.59 0.48 -5.24
CA LEU A 67 -7.83 -0.20 -5.59
C LEU A 67 -7.81 -0.81 -6.99
N GLU A 68 -7.26 -0.11 -7.98
CA GLU A 68 -7.15 -0.62 -9.36
C GLU A 68 -6.23 -1.86 -9.44
N ILE A 69 -5.11 -1.88 -8.71
CA ILE A 69 -4.24 -3.07 -8.65
C ILE A 69 -4.96 -4.24 -7.97
N ILE A 70 -5.65 -4.00 -6.85
CA ILE A 70 -6.41 -5.04 -6.14
C ILE A 70 -7.47 -5.65 -7.06
N ARG A 71 -8.22 -4.82 -7.80
CA ARG A 71 -9.23 -5.25 -8.78
C ARG A 71 -8.61 -6.07 -9.89
N ALA A 72 -7.56 -5.55 -10.51
CA ALA A 72 -6.93 -6.20 -11.65
C ALA A 72 -6.38 -7.60 -11.27
N LEU A 73 -5.77 -7.74 -10.09
CA LEU A 73 -5.33 -9.05 -9.60
C LEU A 73 -6.48 -10.04 -9.38
N GLN A 74 -7.62 -9.58 -8.85
CA GLN A 74 -8.80 -10.43 -8.69
C GLN A 74 -9.45 -10.80 -10.03
N GLU A 75 -9.51 -9.87 -10.98
CA GLU A 75 -10.01 -10.14 -12.33
C GLU A 75 -9.14 -11.17 -13.07
N ARG A 76 -7.84 -11.23 -12.74
CA ARG A 76 -6.91 -12.29 -13.16
C ARG A 76 -7.10 -13.62 -12.40
N GLY A 77 -8.05 -13.70 -11.48
CA GLY A 77 -8.39 -14.91 -10.72
C GLY A 77 -7.46 -15.19 -9.54
N ARG A 78 -6.67 -14.20 -9.09
CA ARG A 78 -5.83 -14.34 -7.90
C ARG A 78 -6.70 -14.21 -6.63
N PRO A 79 -6.57 -15.12 -5.65
CA PRO A 79 -7.13 -14.88 -4.33
C PRO A 79 -6.32 -13.77 -3.63
N VAL A 80 -6.91 -12.59 -3.53
CA VAL A 80 -6.25 -11.40 -2.95
C VAL A 80 -6.70 -11.22 -1.51
N ALA A 81 -5.76 -10.83 -0.64
CA ALA A 81 -6.05 -10.23 0.66
C ALA A 81 -5.40 -8.84 0.77
N ILE A 82 -5.95 -7.96 1.60
CA ILE A 82 -5.46 -6.59 1.76
C ILE A 82 -4.83 -6.44 3.14
N GLY A 83 -3.51 -6.29 3.17
CA GLY A 83 -2.76 -5.98 4.39
C GLY A 83 -2.71 -4.49 4.64
N LEU A 84 -2.94 -4.06 5.88
CA LEU A 84 -3.16 -2.66 6.16
C LEU A 84 -2.29 -2.12 7.32
N GLU A 85 -1.41 -1.15 7.03
CA GLU A 85 -0.59 -0.47 8.06
C GLU A 85 -1.45 0.26 9.08
N MET A 86 -2.56 0.86 8.65
CA MET A 86 -3.32 1.76 9.51
C MET A 86 -4.24 1.07 10.52
N PHE A 87 -4.32 -0.27 10.51
CA PHE A 87 -5.13 -1.08 11.42
C PHE A 87 -4.21 -1.94 12.27
N GLN A 88 -4.49 -1.96 13.57
CA GLN A 88 -3.74 -2.79 14.50
C GLN A 88 -4.27 -4.23 14.40
N ALA A 89 -3.39 -5.23 14.51
CA ALA A 89 -3.76 -6.65 14.45
C ALA A 89 -4.85 -7.04 15.47
N GLY A 90 -4.89 -6.38 16.62
CA GLY A 90 -5.95 -6.58 17.64
C GLY A 90 -7.37 -6.15 17.22
N TYR A 91 -7.57 -5.59 16.02
CA TYR A 91 -8.88 -5.25 15.47
C TYR A 91 -9.34 -6.22 14.37
N GLN A 92 -8.71 -7.41 14.24
CA GLN A 92 -9.03 -8.38 13.20
C GLN A 92 -10.52 -8.79 13.20
N ASP A 93 -11.10 -9.11 14.36
CA ASP A 93 -12.53 -9.45 14.47
C ASP A 93 -13.47 -8.37 13.88
N ALA A 94 -13.09 -7.10 13.98
CA ALA A 94 -13.90 -6.00 13.44
C ALA A 94 -13.73 -5.86 11.92
N LEU A 95 -12.55 -6.15 11.38
CA LEU A 95 -12.33 -6.25 9.93
C LEU A 95 -13.14 -7.44 9.37
N ASP A 96 -13.11 -8.59 10.05
CA ASP A 96 -13.83 -9.78 9.60
C ASP A 96 -15.35 -9.55 9.59
N GLN A 97 -15.90 -8.95 10.66
CA GLN A 97 -17.32 -8.56 10.71
C GLN A 97 -17.68 -7.49 9.65
N TRP A 98 -16.76 -6.59 9.32
CA TRP A 98 -16.95 -5.63 8.25
C TRP A 98 -17.06 -6.32 6.89
N ILE A 99 -16.13 -7.22 6.58
CA ILE A 99 -16.09 -7.97 5.31
C ILE A 99 -17.28 -8.92 5.18
N ALA A 100 -17.67 -9.60 6.26
CA ALA A 100 -18.87 -10.45 6.29
C ALA A 100 -20.19 -9.67 6.14
N GLY A 101 -20.13 -8.33 6.19
CA GLY A 101 -21.28 -7.45 6.09
C GLY A 101 -22.15 -7.41 7.35
N GLU A 102 -21.66 -7.96 8.45
CA GLU A 102 -22.34 -8.05 9.75
C GLU A 102 -22.30 -6.72 10.52
N MET A 103 -21.30 -5.89 10.25
CA MET A 103 -21.17 -4.56 10.83
C MET A 103 -21.63 -3.46 9.84
N PRO A 104 -22.71 -2.70 10.14
CA PRO A 104 -23.09 -1.53 9.35
C PRO A 104 -21.99 -0.46 9.33
N GLU A 105 -21.89 0.33 8.26
CA GLU A 105 -20.86 1.38 8.12
C GLU A 105 -20.83 2.36 9.28
N ASP A 106 -22.00 2.84 9.73
CA ASP A 106 -22.10 3.76 10.87
C ASP A 106 -21.52 3.17 12.18
N ASN A 107 -21.55 1.84 12.32
CA ASN A 107 -20.97 1.13 13.47
C ASN A 107 -19.48 0.82 13.27
N PHE A 108 -19.04 0.63 12.03
CA PHE A 108 -17.63 0.40 11.70
C PHE A 108 -16.79 1.68 11.79
N LEU A 109 -17.36 2.83 11.44
CA LEU A 109 -16.68 4.13 11.46
C LEU A 109 -15.99 4.46 12.79
N PRO A 110 -16.62 4.28 13.98
CA PRO A 110 -15.93 4.43 15.26
C PRO A 110 -14.72 3.51 15.44
N VAL A 111 -14.77 2.27 14.94
CA VAL A 111 -13.65 1.32 14.99
C VAL A 111 -12.52 1.78 14.08
N TYR A 112 -12.87 2.16 12.85
CA TYR A 112 -11.94 2.76 11.90
C TYR A 112 -11.26 3.98 12.52
N HIS A 113 -12.00 4.89 13.16
CA HIS A 113 -11.46 6.11 13.77
C HIS A 113 -10.54 5.89 14.99
N ARG A 114 -10.58 4.71 15.63
CA ARG A 114 -9.58 4.34 16.64
C ARG A 114 -8.23 3.97 16.01
N ASN A 115 -8.26 3.48 14.77
CA ASN A 115 -7.13 2.98 14.03
C ASN A 115 -6.54 4.03 13.08
N TRP A 116 -7.38 4.78 12.37
CA TRP A 116 -6.98 5.73 11.34
C TRP A 116 -7.93 6.91 11.16
N SER A 117 -7.58 7.83 10.27
CA SER A 117 -8.41 8.95 9.84
C SER A 117 -8.60 8.89 8.32
N MET A 118 -9.07 9.97 7.69
CA MET A 118 -9.18 10.07 6.23
C MET A 118 -10.10 9.02 5.59
N TRP A 119 -11.17 8.60 6.30
CA TRP A 119 -12.15 7.62 5.80
C TRP A 119 -12.56 7.86 4.34
N PRO A 120 -12.88 9.08 3.87
CA PRO A 120 -13.27 9.28 2.48
C PRO A 120 -12.25 8.77 1.44
N LEU A 121 -10.95 8.79 1.75
CA LEU A 121 -9.89 8.32 0.85
C LEU A 121 -9.79 6.79 0.82
N TYR A 122 -9.94 6.12 1.97
CA TYR A 122 -9.82 4.67 2.09
C TYR A 122 -11.14 3.94 1.88
N ARG A 123 -12.28 4.61 2.08
CA ARG A 123 -13.63 4.03 1.99
C ARG A 123 -13.84 3.22 0.71
N PRO A 124 -13.43 3.65 -0.50
CA PRO A 124 -13.59 2.85 -1.71
C PRO A 124 -12.94 1.47 -1.62
N ILE A 125 -11.76 1.36 -1.01
CA ILE A 125 -11.04 0.10 -0.80
C ILE A 125 -11.80 -0.80 0.19
N PHE A 126 -12.23 -0.24 1.33
CA PHE A 126 -12.98 -0.99 2.34
C PHE A 126 -14.35 -1.46 1.83
N MET A 127 -15.05 -0.64 1.05
CA MET A 127 -16.32 -1.00 0.43
C MET A 127 -16.13 -2.11 -0.60
N TYR A 128 -15.14 -1.99 -1.49
CA TYR A 128 -14.82 -3.02 -2.47
C TYR A 128 -14.45 -4.34 -1.78
N ALA A 129 -13.63 -4.29 -0.73
CA ALA A 129 -13.26 -5.48 0.02
C ALA A 129 -14.49 -6.19 0.61
N ARG A 130 -15.43 -5.44 1.18
CA ARG A 130 -16.70 -5.98 1.69
C ARG A 130 -17.60 -6.54 0.59
N GLU A 131 -17.74 -5.83 -0.52
CA GLU A 131 -18.63 -6.21 -1.62
C GLU A 131 -18.16 -7.50 -2.31
N GLU A 132 -16.84 -7.66 -2.49
CA GLU A 132 -16.24 -8.82 -3.15
C GLU A 132 -15.75 -9.90 -2.18
N GLY A 133 -15.91 -9.70 -0.86
CA GLY A 133 -15.48 -10.66 0.16
C GLY A 133 -13.95 -10.82 0.27
N VAL A 134 -13.20 -9.76 -0.04
CA VAL A 134 -11.73 -9.73 0.01
C VAL A 134 -11.29 -9.65 1.48
N PRO A 135 -10.51 -10.62 1.99
CA PRO A 135 -10.00 -10.55 3.35
C PRO A 135 -9.16 -9.28 3.57
N MET A 136 -9.32 -8.68 4.75
CA MET A 136 -8.52 -7.54 5.20
C MET A 136 -7.81 -7.93 6.48
N LEU A 137 -6.52 -7.61 6.61
CA LEU A 137 -5.76 -7.87 7.84
C LEU A 137 -5.09 -6.62 8.39
N GLY A 138 -5.20 -6.44 9.70
CA GLY A 138 -4.51 -5.37 10.42
C GLY A 138 -3.06 -5.75 10.65
N LEU A 139 -2.11 -5.00 10.09
CA LEU A 139 -0.69 -5.35 10.19
C LEU A 139 0.00 -4.75 11.40
N ASN A 140 -0.50 -3.64 11.93
CA ASN A 140 0.28 -2.81 12.85
C ASN A 140 0.04 -3.20 14.32
N ILE A 141 0.82 -2.60 15.20
CA ILE A 141 0.80 -2.86 16.64
C ILE A 141 0.10 -1.74 17.41
N PRO A 142 -0.26 -1.96 18.68
CA PRO A 142 -0.90 -0.93 19.47
C PRO A 142 -0.06 0.36 19.57
N ARG A 143 -0.72 1.50 19.35
CA ARG A 143 -0.06 2.83 19.24
C ARG A 143 0.71 3.20 20.51
N GLU A 144 0.30 2.70 21.66
CA GLU A 144 0.96 2.87 22.95
C GLU A 144 2.36 2.25 22.97
N ILE A 145 2.56 1.10 22.34
CA ILE A 145 3.87 0.41 22.26
C ILE A 145 4.84 1.27 21.45
N THR A 146 4.40 1.75 20.29
CA THR A 146 5.22 2.62 19.44
C THR A 146 5.53 3.94 20.14
N ARG A 147 4.55 4.53 20.84
CA ARG A 147 4.77 5.76 21.62
C ARG A 147 5.75 5.53 22.77
N GLN A 148 5.70 4.37 23.42
CA GLN A 148 6.66 3.97 24.44
C GLN A 148 8.08 3.93 23.85
N VAL A 149 8.28 3.25 22.72
CA VAL A 149 9.58 3.20 22.04
C VAL A 149 10.06 4.56 21.54
N ALA A 150 9.20 5.35 20.91
CA ALA A 150 9.57 6.70 20.45
C ALA A 150 10.01 7.61 21.62
N ARG A 151 9.46 7.42 22.81
CA ARG A 151 9.80 8.22 24.01
C ARG A 151 10.99 7.67 24.78
N HIS A 152 11.06 6.36 24.96
CA HIS A 152 11.95 5.70 25.93
C HIS A 152 12.97 4.76 25.28
N GLY A 153 12.81 4.47 23.99
CA GLY A 153 13.65 3.59 23.18
C GLY A 153 13.18 2.14 23.18
N PHE A 154 13.70 1.32 22.26
CA PHE A 154 13.30 -0.07 22.09
C PHE A 154 13.53 -0.91 23.36
N ALA A 155 14.63 -0.65 24.06
CA ALA A 155 14.98 -1.31 25.32
C ALA A 155 13.99 -1.05 26.48
N SER A 156 12.98 -0.20 26.27
CA SER A 156 11.89 -0.02 27.24
C SER A 156 10.83 -1.12 27.17
N LEU A 157 10.81 -1.94 26.12
CA LEU A 157 9.87 -3.06 25.98
C LEU A 157 10.28 -4.23 26.87
N ASP A 158 9.30 -4.89 27.46
CA ASP A 158 9.50 -6.14 28.17
C ASP A 158 9.31 -7.37 27.26
N GLN A 159 9.60 -8.56 27.80
CA GLN A 159 9.51 -9.81 27.04
C GLN A 159 8.06 -10.24 26.75
N GLU A 160 7.08 -9.78 27.53
CA GLU A 160 5.66 -10.07 27.27
C GLU A 160 5.17 -9.26 26.08
N GLN A 161 5.49 -7.96 26.05
CA GLN A 161 5.21 -7.10 24.90
C GLN A 161 5.84 -7.63 23.61
N LEU A 162 7.09 -8.12 23.67
CA LEU A 162 7.74 -8.72 22.50
C LEU A 162 7.05 -10.02 22.06
N ARG A 163 6.64 -10.87 23.00
CA ARG A 163 5.87 -12.08 22.70
C ARG A 163 4.54 -11.79 22.03
N ASP A 164 3.79 -10.84 22.56
CA ASP A 164 2.46 -10.49 22.05
C ASP A 164 2.50 -9.96 20.60
N MET A 165 3.66 -9.46 20.16
CA MET A 165 3.90 -9.00 18.79
C MET A 165 4.66 -10.01 17.91
N ASN A 166 4.91 -11.24 18.40
CA ASN A 166 5.74 -12.25 17.75
C ASN A 166 7.17 -11.76 17.41
N LEU A 167 7.75 -10.95 18.29
CA LEU A 167 9.08 -10.36 18.15
C LEU A 167 10.08 -10.90 19.17
N GLU A 168 9.89 -12.14 19.66
CA GLU A 168 10.88 -12.79 20.51
C GLU A 168 12.21 -12.95 19.77
N GLY A 169 13.31 -12.53 20.41
CA GLY A 169 14.64 -12.57 19.79
C GLY A 169 14.90 -11.50 18.72
N PHE A 170 13.92 -10.64 18.41
CA PHE A 170 14.12 -9.52 17.50
C PHE A 170 15.18 -8.54 18.04
N ALA A 171 16.17 -8.23 17.21
CA ALA A 171 17.22 -7.27 17.52
C ALA A 171 16.95 -5.95 16.78
N CYS A 172 16.60 -4.90 17.51
CA CYS A 172 16.42 -3.56 16.95
C CYS A 172 17.78 -2.91 16.65
N ILE A 173 18.31 -3.14 15.44
CA ILE A 173 19.60 -2.63 14.99
C ILE A 173 19.39 -1.38 14.12
N VAL A 174 19.58 -0.20 14.72
CA VAL A 174 19.52 1.10 14.02
C VAL A 174 20.94 1.51 13.61
N ASP A 175 21.39 1.02 12.45
CA ASP A 175 22.71 1.33 11.90
C ASP A 175 22.74 2.65 11.09
N PRO A 176 23.91 3.14 10.67
CA PRO A 176 24.01 4.37 9.87
C PRO A 176 23.28 4.32 8.52
N ALA A 177 23.18 3.14 7.88
CA ALA A 177 22.50 2.98 6.60
C ALA A 177 20.98 3.10 6.79
N TYR A 178 20.42 2.46 7.82
CA TYR A 178 19.00 2.59 8.18
C TYR A 178 18.65 4.04 8.55
N LYS A 179 19.49 4.72 9.32
CA LYS A 179 19.31 6.15 9.62
C LYS A 179 19.30 7.02 8.36
N GLN A 180 20.16 6.73 7.38
CA GLN A 180 20.20 7.45 6.11
C GLN A 180 18.92 7.19 5.29
N PHE A 181 18.46 5.95 5.26
CA PHE A 181 17.20 5.56 4.65
C PHE A 181 16.03 6.34 5.27
N ILE A 182 15.87 6.33 6.60
CA ILE A 182 14.80 7.07 7.28
C ILE A 182 14.82 8.57 6.95
N ARG A 183 16.01 9.19 6.93
CA ARG A 183 16.14 10.60 6.54
C ARG A 183 15.63 10.85 5.12
N ARG A 184 15.97 9.96 4.17
CA ARG A 184 15.53 10.06 2.78
C ARG A 184 14.03 9.80 2.64
N ALA A 185 13.52 8.71 3.21
CA ALA A 185 12.13 8.28 3.10
C ALA A 185 11.13 9.29 3.69
N LEU A 186 11.53 10.00 4.74
CA LEU A 186 10.71 11.02 5.41
C LEU A 186 11.05 12.46 5.01
N ASN A 187 11.95 12.64 4.04
CA ASN A 187 12.45 13.96 3.61
C ASN A 187 12.96 14.83 4.77
N MET A 188 13.68 14.22 5.71
CA MET A 188 14.25 14.93 6.87
C MET A 188 15.59 15.56 6.50
N HIS A 189 15.65 16.89 6.53
CA HIS A 189 16.87 17.66 6.22
C HIS A 189 17.73 17.99 7.45
N ASN A 190 17.32 17.59 8.66
CA ASN A 190 18.10 17.86 9.85
C ASN A 190 19.28 16.86 9.96
N HIS A 191 20.47 17.39 10.22
CA HIS A 191 21.71 16.61 10.39
C HIS A 191 21.93 16.12 11.83
N GLY A 192 21.00 16.40 12.76
CA GLY A 192 21.10 15.96 14.15
C GLY A 192 21.17 14.43 14.29
N GLU A 193 22.25 13.93 14.89
CA GLU A 193 22.43 12.56 15.37
C GLU A 193 22.10 12.50 16.88
N ASP A 194 20.89 12.92 17.26
CA ASP A 194 20.50 12.92 18.67
C ASP A 194 19.77 11.64 19.09
N ARG A 195 19.59 11.48 20.41
CA ARG A 195 18.87 10.35 20.99
C ARG A 195 17.40 10.32 20.56
N SER A 196 16.79 11.46 20.24
CA SER A 196 15.40 11.53 19.78
C SER A 196 15.27 10.92 18.39
N PHE A 197 16.20 11.23 17.49
CA PHE A 197 16.22 10.65 16.14
C PHE A 197 16.50 9.15 16.17
N THR A 198 17.38 8.68 17.06
CA THR A 198 17.64 7.23 17.22
C THR A 198 16.38 6.50 17.70
N ARG A 199 15.68 7.00 18.73
CA ARG A 199 14.42 6.40 19.21
C ARG A 199 13.30 6.45 18.16
N PHE A 200 13.29 7.50 17.34
CA PHE A 200 12.39 7.58 16.21
C PHE A 200 12.65 6.45 15.21
N CYS A 201 13.91 6.22 14.85
CA CYS A 201 14.29 5.09 13.97
C CYS A 201 13.95 3.73 14.62
N GLU A 202 14.19 3.56 15.92
CA GLU A 202 13.80 2.35 16.65
C GLU A 202 12.29 2.09 16.57
N ALA A 203 11.47 3.13 16.67
CA ALA A 203 10.02 3.02 16.57
C ALA A 203 9.56 2.66 15.14
N GLN A 204 10.20 3.21 14.10
CA GLN A 204 9.91 2.86 12.71
C GLN A 204 10.31 1.41 12.40
N LEU A 205 11.49 0.99 12.87
CA LEU A 205 11.96 -0.38 12.67
C LEU A 205 11.08 -1.40 13.40
N LEU A 206 10.59 -1.05 14.59
CA LEU A 206 9.60 -1.87 15.31
C LEU A 206 8.28 -2.01 14.53
N TRP A 207 7.79 -0.92 13.93
CA TRP A 207 6.61 -0.97 13.06
C TRP A 207 6.82 -1.92 11.89
N ASP A 208 7.91 -1.75 11.14
CA ASP A 208 8.24 -2.59 9.99
C ASP A 208 8.32 -4.07 10.38
N ALA A 209 9.00 -4.37 11.49
CA ALA A 209 9.19 -5.74 11.96
C ALA A 209 7.89 -6.39 12.41
N ALA A 210 7.03 -5.65 13.13
CA ALA A 210 5.75 -6.19 13.56
C ALA A 210 4.78 -6.41 12.39
N MET A 211 4.74 -5.46 11.44
CA MET A 211 3.94 -5.63 10.22
C MET A 211 4.40 -6.83 9.39
N ALA A 212 5.72 -7.05 9.27
CA ALA A 212 6.26 -8.22 8.59
C ALA A 212 5.88 -9.54 9.29
N ASN A 213 5.91 -9.60 10.63
CA ASN A 213 5.50 -10.81 11.37
C ASN A 213 4.00 -11.10 11.23
N ASN A 214 3.15 -10.08 11.35
CA ASN A 214 1.70 -10.25 11.17
C ASN A 214 1.36 -10.65 9.73
N LEU A 215 2.07 -10.11 8.75
CA LEU A 215 1.96 -10.51 7.35
C LEU A 215 2.39 -11.98 7.15
N LEU A 216 3.51 -12.40 7.75
CA LEU A 216 3.99 -13.78 7.66
C LEU A 216 2.97 -14.77 8.23
N ALA A 217 2.43 -14.49 9.42
CA ALA A 217 1.42 -15.34 10.04
C ALA A 217 0.21 -15.57 9.10
N PHE A 218 -0.26 -14.51 8.44
CA PHE A 218 -1.32 -14.64 7.44
C PHE A 218 -0.91 -15.47 6.22
N LEU A 219 0.30 -15.26 5.69
CA LEU A 219 0.80 -16.00 4.53
C LEU A 219 0.93 -17.50 4.80
N GLU A 220 1.27 -17.90 6.03
CA GLU A 220 1.35 -19.30 6.47
C GLU A 220 -0.03 -19.96 6.57
N GLU A 221 -1.03 -19.23 7.08
CA GLU A 221 -2.42 -19.71 7.16
C GLU A 221 -3.12 -19.72 5.80
N HIS A 222 -2.69 -18.85 4.88
CA HIS A 222 -3.27 -18.65 3.56
C HIS A 222 -2.24 -18.87 2.43
N PRO A 223 -1.79 -20.12 2.22
CA PRO A 223 -0.69 -20.45 1.31
C PRO A 223 -1.00 -20.24 -0.17
N ASP A 224 -2.23 -19.87 -0.54
CA ASP A 224 -2.61 -19.57 -1.92
C ASP A 224 -2.84 -18.08 -2.18
N HIS A 225 -2.96 -17.25 -1.13
CA HIS A 225 -3.29 -15.83 -1.28
C HIS A 225 -2.09 -14.99 -1.70
N THR A 226 -2.38 -13.99 -2.55
CA THR A 226 -1.50 -12.84 -2.78
C THR A 226 -1.95 -11.72 -1.84
N VAL A 227 -1.05 -11.18 -1.01
CA VAL A 227 -1.38 -10.08 -0.10
C VAL A 227 -0.93 -8.75 -0.71
N VAL A 228 -1.87 -7.83 -0.90
CA VAL A 228 -1.59 -6.45 -1.29
C VAL A 228 -1.48 -5.60 -0.03
N VAL A 229 -0.28 -5.13 0.29
CA VAL A 229 0.01 -4.35 1.49
C VAL A 229 -0.09 -2.86 1.19
N LEU A 230 -0.99 -2.18 1.90
CA LEU A 230 -1.21 -0.75 1.85
C LEU A 230 -0.49 -0.10 3.04
N ALA A 231 0.59 0.61 2.74
CA ALA A 231 1.41 1.26 3.75
C ALA A 231 2.02 2.56 3.19
N GLY A 232 2.29 3.51 4.08
CA GLY A 232 3.02 4.73 3.79
C GLY A 232 4.33 4.41 3.09
N SER A 233 4.71 5.23 2.12
CA SER A 233 5.82 4.93 1.21
C SER A 233 7.10 4.57 1.96
N GLY A 234 7.40 5.24 3.08
CA GLY A 234 8.56 4.90 3.89
C GLY A 234 8.59 3.44 4.36
N HIS A 235 7.44 2.87 4.73
CA HIS A 235 7.33 1.48 5.17
C HIS A 235 7.32 0.49 4.00
N SER A 236 6.79 0.89 2.84
CA SER A 236 6.73 0.03 1.65
C SER A 236 8.04 -0.05 0.86
N TRP A 237 8.99 0.88 1.02
CA TRP A 237 10.32 0.79 0.37
C TRP A 237 10.96 -0.55 0.72
N LYS A 238 11.82 -1.10 -0.17
CA LYS A 238 12.49 -2.39 0.09
C LYS A 238 13.18 -2.45 1.45
N TYR A 239 13.73 -1.32 1.94
CA TYR A 239 14.37 -1.17 3.25
C TYR A 239 13.43 -1.14 4.48
N GLY A 240 12.11 -1.02 4.28
CA GLY A 240 11.10 -1.02 5.34
C GLY A 240 10.59 -2.43 5.65
N ILE A 241 9.27 -2.63 5.60
CA ILE A 241 8.60 -3.93 5.81
C ILE A 241 9.21 -5.05 4.95
N PRO A 242 9.49 -4.86 3.64
CA PRO A 242 10.00 -5.94 2.80
C PRO A 242 11.31 -6.56 3.32
N THR A 243 12.30 -5.75 3.71
CA THR A 243 13.54 -6.27 4.33
C THR A 243 13.27 -6.98 5.66
N GLN A 244 12.29 -6.54 6.45
CA GLN A 244 11.95 -7.26 7.67
C GLN A 244 11.30 -8.61 7.36
N LEU A 245 10.50 -8.70 6.29
CA LEU A 245 9.92 -9.96 5.82
C LEU A 245 11.00 -10.91 5.28
N ASP A 246 11.96 -10.40 4.50
CA ASP A 246 13.10 -11.18 3.97
C ASP A 246 13.96 -11.81 5.07
N ASN A 247 14.07 -11.13 6.22
CA ASN A 247 14.78 -11.67 7.38
C ASN A 247 14.06 -12.87 8.03
N LEU A 248 12.77 -13.05 7.75
CA LEU A 248 11.94 -14.11 8.33
C LEU A 248 11.74 -15.27 7.36
N VAL A 249 11.52 -14.99 6.07
CA VAL A 249 11.15 -16.00 5.07
C VAL A 249 11.62 -15.61 3.66
N GLU A 250 11.95 -16.60 2.84
CA GLU A 250 12.11 -16.40 1.39
C GLU A 250 10.73 -16.37 0.73
N VAL A 251 10.33 -15.20 0.22
CA VAL A 251 9.02 -14.99 -0.40
C VAL A 251 9.11 -14.05 -1.58
N ASP A 252 8.45 -14.39 -2.68
CA ASP A 252 8.41 -13.50 -3.85
C ASP A 252 7.51 -12.30 -3.56
N TYR A 253 8.10 -11.10 -3.54
CA TYR A 253 7.35 -9.85 -3.40
C TYR A 253 7.70 -8.83 -4.48
N ARG A 254 6.83 -7.82 -4.62
CA ARG A 254 7.07 -6.62 -5.42
C ARG A 254 6.80 -5.37 -4.60
N VAL A 255 7.60 -4.34 -4.85
CA VAL A 255 7.44 -3.01 -4.25
C VAL A 255 7.11 -2.00 -5.32
N LEU A 256 5.98 -1.34 -5.16
CA LEU A 256 5.49 -0.24 -5.99
C LEU A 256 5.45 1.02 -5.16
N LEU A 257 6.11 2.08 -5.63
CA LEU A 257 6.12 3.36 -4.95
C LEU A 257 5.58 4.48 -5.84
N PRO A 258 4.94 5.50 -5.25
CA PRO A 258 4.70 6.75 -5.95
C PRO A 258 6.02 7.49 -6.15
N GLU A 259 6.14 8.19 -7.27
CA GLU A 259 7.12 9.27 -7.40
C GLU A 259 6.82 10.35 -6.36
N LEU A 260 7.72 10.58 -5.41
CA LEU A 260 7.59 11.58 -4.35
C LEU A 260 8.76 12.57 -4.44
N PRO A 261 8.57 13.76 -5.03
CA PRO A 261 9.60 14.78 -5.11
C PRO A 261 10.28 15.05 -3.75
N GLY A 262 11.62 15.02 -3.74
CA GLY A 262 12.44 15.17 -2.52
C GLY A 262 12.75 13.86 -1.79
N ARG A 263 12.01 12.77 -2.02
CA ARG A 263 12.23 11.46 -1.38
C ARG A 263 12.75 10.42 -2.38
N ILE A 264 11.96 10.14 -3.41
CA ILE A 264 12.25 9.18 -4.48
C ILE A 264 11.56 9.64 -5.76
N ASN A 265 12.29 9.70 -6.87
CA ASN A 265 11.73 10.12 -8.15
C ASN A 265 12.38 9.36 -9.31
N ARG A 266 11.84 9.51 -10.51
CA ARG A 266 12.28 8.79 -11.72
C ARG A 266 13.77 8.94 -12.06
N ARG A 267 14.46 9.94 -11.48
CA ARG A 267 15.91 10.15 -11.67
C ARG A 267 16.77 9.58 -10.56
N SER A 268 16.22 9.40 -9.37
CA SER A 268 16.97 8.96 -8.18
C SER A 268 16.59 7.56 -7.70
N ALA A 269 15.44 7.03 -8.14
CA ALA A 269 14.98 5.69 -7.82
C ALA A 269 15.85 4.62 -8.51
N SER A 270 15.99 3.48 -7.86
CA SER A 270 16.67 2.31 -8.42
C SER A 270 15.99 1.02 -7.98
N SER A 271 16.36 -0.11 -8.60
CA SER A 271 15.86 -1.44 -8.23
C SER A 271 16.17 -1.86 -6.78
N ALA A 272 17.10 -1.16 -6.12
CA ALA A 272 17.38 -1.33 -4.69
C ALA A 272 16.35 -0.65 -3.78
N ASP A 273 15.61 0.35 -4.28
CA ASP A 273 14.58 1.04 -3.52
C ASP A 273 13.20 0.36 -3.66
N ALA A 274 12.86 -0.05 -4.89
CA ALA A 274 11.57 -0.65 -5.28
C ALA A 274 11.70 -1.42 -6.61
N ASP A 275 10.64 -2.08 -7.05
CA ASP A 275 10.57 -2.72 -8.38
C ASP A 275 9.96 -1.77 -9.41
N TYR A 276 8.91 -1.05 -9.01
CA TYR A 276 8.24 -0.08 -9.86
C TYR A 276 8.06 1.27 -9.18
N LEU A 277 8.07 2.31 -10.00
CA LEU A 277 7.69 3.67 -9.62
C LEU A 277 6.50 4.09 -10.47
N TRP A 278 5.36 4.43 -9.88
CA TRP A 278 4.28 5.06 -10.63
C TRP A 278 4.44 6.58 -10.61
N LEU A 279 4.28 7.20 -11.77
CA LEU A 279 4.56 8.61 -11.98
C LEU A 279 3.25 9.40 -11.83
N ASP A 280 2.91 9.75 -10.59
CA ASP A 280 1.66 10.48 -10.25
C ASP A 280 1.77 12.01 -10.36
N TYR A 281 2.91 12.53 -10.83
CA TYR A 281 3.16 13.97 -10.94
C TYR A 281 3.43 14.40 -12.38
N GLY A 282 2.84 15.54 -12.77
CA GLY A 282 3.00 16.14 -14.11
C GLY A 282 1.69 16.15 -14.90
N PRO A 283 1.72 16.60 -16.18
CA PRO A 283 0.55 16.61 -17.05
C PRO A 283 -0.10 15.22 -17.20
N ASP A 284 0.66 14.15 -16.94
CA ASP A 284 0.26 12.76 -17.11
C ASP A 284 0.03 11.98 -15.79
N GLY A 285 0.04 12.66 -14.64
CA GLY A 285 -0.35 12.07 -13.35
C GLY A 285 -1.88 12.00 -13.17
N TRP A 286 -2.39 11.36 -12.11
CA TRP A 286 -3.83 11.36 -11.84
C TRP A 286 -4.30 12.80 -11.60
N GLN A 287 -4.98 13.39 -12.59
CA GLN A 287 -5.64 14.66 -12.38
C GLN A 287 -6.87 14.42 -11.51
N VAL A 288 -6.84 14.94 -10.28
CA VAL A 288 -8.07 15.08 -9.49
C VAL A 288 -9.01 15.93 -10.32
N SER A 289 -10.08 15.34 -10.85
CA SER A 289 -11.14 16.15 -11.45
C SER A 289 -11.73 16.99 -10.32
N THR A 290 -11.38 18.26 -10.27
CA THR A 290 -12.12 19.22 -9.44
C THR A 290 -13.50 19.35 -10.08
N GLN A 291 -14.46 18.57 -9.58
CA GLN A 291 -15.88 18.86 -9.77
C GLN A 291 -16.30 19.92 -8.77
#